data_AF-A0A259CIP6-F1
#
_entry.id   AF-A0A259CIP6-F1
#
_cell.length_a   1.000
_cell.length_b   1.000
_cell.length_c   1.000
_cell.angle_alpha   90.00
_cell.angle_beta   90.00
_cell.angle_gamma   90.00
#
_symmetry.space_group_name_H-M   'P 1'
#
loop_
_entity.id
_entity.type
_entity.pdbx_description
1 polymer ?
#
loop_
_entity_poly.entity_id
_entity_poly.type
_entity_poly.pdbx_seq_one_letter_code
_entity_poly.pdbx_strand_id
1 'polypeptide(L)'
;MTIEALVTLKAESLSPVGRERIRLLEAVAREGSISAGARAVGLTYKAAWDGLDAMANLFGQPLLETRAGGKAGGGARLTPTGQRVIAAFARLESEMARLVRAVEPDLAGTGISPLNLMSGFLMKTSARNALRGAITHIESDALTAEVSVKVSDDTVIIALVTRESMTDLGLCPGREAVVLVKAPFVVIAPGDTPPRVSVRNCLRGTIARVETGAIQAEVVLDMGGGKTLAASITARSVEALGLEAGKPAFALVDAAHVILAID
;
A
#
# COMPACT_ATOMS: atom_id res chain seq x y z
N MET A 1 17.80 10.34 7.37
CA MET A 1 16.87 10.28 6.21
C MET A 1 15.90 11.46 6.32
N THR A 2 15.55 12.17 5.25
CA THR A 2 14.47 13.18 5.28
C THR A 2 13.13 12.46 5.23
N ILE A 3 12.40 12.47 6.34
CA ILE A 3 11.07 11.84 6.45
C ILE A 3 10.01 12.91 6.23
N GLU A 4 9.24 12.78 5.15
CA GLU A 4 8.02 13.55 4.90
C GLU A 4 6.83 12.69 5.35
N ALA A 5 6.07 13.17 6.33
CA ALA A 5 4.86 12.48 6.79
C ALA A 5 3.64 13.09 6.10
N LEU A 6 2.81 12.24 5.47
CA LEU A 6 1.56 12.65 4.83
C LEU A 6 0.39 12.24 5.72
N VAL A 7 -0.48 13.20 6.04
CA VAL A 7 -1.69 12.95 6.84
C VAL A 7 -2.91 12.92 5.92
N THR A 8 -3.71 11.87 6.03
CA THR A 8 -5.02 11.77 5.39
C THR A 8 -6.10 11.66 6.45
N LEU A 9 -7.06 12.58 6.42
CA LEU A 9 -8.22 12.57 7.32
C LEU A 9 -9.43 11.99 6.60
N LYS A 10 -10.19 11.12 7.27
CA LYS A 10 -11.43 10.52 6.74
C LYS A 10 -12.53 10.60 7.79
N ALA A 11 -13.73 10.98 7.38
CA ALA A 11 -14.97 10.80 8.14
C ALA A 11 -15.81 9.71 7.46
N GLU A 12 -16.68 9.02 8.21
CA GLU A 12 -17.40 7.81 7.75
C GLU A 12 -18.16 7.98 6.42
N SER A 13 -18.60 9.19 6.09
CA SER A 13 -19.40 9.50 4.89
C SER A 13 -18.72 10.47 3.89
N LEU A 14 -17.45 10.83 4.10
CA LEU A 14 -16.77 11.84 3.29
C LEU A 14 -15.50 11.30 2.63
N SER A 15 -15.24 11.80 1.42
CA SER A 15 -14.03 11.46 0.68
C SER A 15 -12.78 11.92 1.46
N PRO A 16 -11.75 11.07 1.60
CA PRO A 16 -10.56 11.40 2.38
C PRO A 16 -9.92 12.72 1.95
N VAL A 17 -9.49 13.52 2.92
CA VAL A 17 -8.77 14.77 2.72
C VAL A 17 -7.29 14.53 3.05
N GLY A 18 -6.47 14.47 1.99
CA GLY A 18 -5.03 14.34 2.10
C GLY A 18 -4.27 15.62 1.74
N ARG A 19 -2.95 15.50 1.65
CA ARG A 19 -2.03 16.60 1.36
C ARG A 19 -2.35 17.35 0.06
N GLU A 20 -2.85 16.67 -0.97
CA GLU A 20 -3.18 17.29 -2.25
C GLU A 20 -4.26 18.37 -2.13
N ARG A 21 -5.26 18.16 -1.27
CA ARG A 21 -6.33 19.16 -1.06
C ARG A 21 -5.82 20.34 -0.23
N ILE A 22 -4.93 20.12 0.72
CA ILE A 22 -4.24 21.20 1.45
C ILE A 22 -3.35 22.01 0.50
N ARG A 23 -2.59 21.35 -0.39
CA ARG A 23 -1.80 22.02 -1.44
C ARG A 23 -2.68 22.86 -2.35
N LEU A 24 -3.88 22.39 -2.69
CA LEU A 24 -4.86 23.18 -3.43
C LEU A 24 -5.29 24.44 -2.65
N LEU A 25 -5.62 24.35 -1.36
CA LEU A 25 -5.94 25.54 -0.55
C LEU A 25 -4.78 26.53 -0.48
N GLU A 26 -3.56 26.03 -0.27
CA GLU A 26 -2.34 26.85 -0.26
C GLU A 26 -2.12 27.55 -1.60
N ALA A 27 -2.32 26.84 -2.71
CA ALA A 27 -2.22 27.40 -4.05
C ALA A 27 -3.31 28.45 -4.29
N VAL A 28 -4.57 28.20 -3.92
CA VAL A 28 -5.64 29.20 -4.04
C VAL A 28 -5.35 30.44 -3.19
N ALA A 29 -4.79 30.26 -1.99
CA ALA A 29 -4.38 31.37 -1.12
C ALA A 29 -3.27 32.23 -1.75
N ARG A 30 -2.29 31.57 -2.39
CA ARG A 30 -1.17 32.24 -3.07
C ARG A 30 -1.60 32.97 -4.34
N GLU A 31 -2.39 32.30 -5.18
CA GLU A 31 -2.79 32.82 -6.49
C GLU A 31 -4.01 33.77 -6.43
N GLY A 32 -4.76 33.76 -5.32
CA GLY A 32 -5.94 34.61 -5.13
C GLY A 32 -7.17 34.22 -5.96
N SER A 33 -7.13 33.07 -6.65
CA SER A 33 -8.21 32.56 -7.49
C SER A 33 -8.21 31.04 -7.53
N ILE A 34 -9.39 30.42 -7.50
CA ILE A 34 -9.56 28.95 -7.60
C ILE A 34 -9.03 28.43 -8.93
N SER A 35 -9.27 29.14 -10.04
CA SER A 35 -8.83 28.70 -11.37
C SER A 35 -7.32 28.80 -11.58
N ALA A 36 -6.66 29.74 -10.89
CA ALA A 36 -5.20 29.86 -10.90
C ALA A 36 -4.56 28.82 -9.98
N GLY A 37 -5.11 28.64 -8.77
CA GLY A 37 -4.67 27.60 -7.83
C GLY A 37 -4.79 26.20 -8.42
N ALA A 38 -5.91 25.88 -9.08
CA ALA A 38 -6.12 24.60 -9.77
C ALA A 38 -5.03 24.31 -10.80
N ARG A 39 -4.71 25.29 -11.66
CA ARG A 39 -3.63 25.17 -12.67
C ARG A 39 -2.27 24.98 -12.03
N ALA A 40 -1.98 25.68 -10.93
CA ALA A 40 -0.70 25.59 -10.23
C ALA A 40 -0.45 24.20 -9.62
N VAL A 41 -1.50 23.45 -9.31
CA VAL A 41 -1.40 22.07 -8.78
C VAL A 41 -1.78 21.00 -9.80
N GLY A 42 -1.92 21.37 -11.09
CA GLY A 42 -2.20 20.42 -12.17
C GLY A 42 -3.63 19.85 -12.20
N LEU A 43 -4.60 20.49 -11.53
CA LEU A 43 -5.99 20.07 -11.47
C LEU A 43 -6.88 20.82 -12.48
N THR A 44 -7.93 20.14 -12.95
CA THR A 44 -9.02 20.81 -13.66
C THR A 44 -9.80 21.71 -12.70
N TYR A 45 -10.40 22.79 -13.21
CA TYR A 45 -11.21 23.70 -12.39
C TYR A 45 -12.32 22.98 -11.63
N LYS A 46 -12.98 22.00 -12.27
CA LYS A 46 -14.00 21.17 -11.65
C LYS A 46 -13.44 20.31 -10.52
N ALA A 47 -12.33 19.60 -10.76
CA ALA A 47 -11.69 18.77 -9.73
C ALA A 47 -11.23 19.61 -8.52
N ALA A 48 -10.76 20.84 -8.76
CA ALA A 48 -10.41 21.76 -7.70
C ALA A 48 -11.63 22.18 -6.88
N TRP A 49 -12.75 22.51 -7.53
CA TRP A 49 -14.01 22.80 -6.83
C TRP A 49 -14.51 21.62 -6.01
N ASP A 50 -14.58 20.43 -6.60
CA ASP A 50 -15.01 19.21 -5.93
C ASP A 50 -14.13 18.93 -4.69
N GLY A 51 -12.82 19.16 -4.81
CA GLY A 51 -11.86 19.01 -3.70
C GLY A 51 -12.05 20.03 -2.58
N LEU A 52 -12.34 21.30 -2.92
CA LEU A 52 -12.61 22.37 -1.95
C LEU A 52 -13.94 22.15 -1.22
N ASP A 53 -14.98 21.75 -1.94
CA ASP A 53 -16.29 21.43 -1.37
C ASP A 53 -16.21 20.24 -0.42
N ALA A 54 -15.48 19.19 -0.81
CA ALA A 54 -15.24 18.05 0.07
C ALA A 54 -14.55 18.46 1.39
N MET A 55 -13.65 19.45 1.36
CA MET A 55 -13.05 19.98 2.58
C MET A 55 -14.02 20.83 3.39
N ALA A 56 -14.77 21.74 2.76
CA ALA A 56 -15.77 22.52 3.48
C ALA A 56 -16.79 21.61 4.19
N ASN A 57 -17.21 20.53 3.55
CA ASN A 57 -18.07 19.51 4.12
C ASN A 57 -17.42 18.76 5.30
N LEU A 58 -16.14 18.37 5.17
CA LEU A 58 -15.42 17.67 6.24
C LEU A 58 -15.28 18.52 7.50
N PHE A 59 -15.02 19.82 7.35
CA PHE A 59 -14.85 20.73 8.48
C PHE A 59 -16.15 21.39 8.93
N GLY A 60 -17.25 21.19 8.19
CA GLY A 60 -18.57 21.77 8.48
C GLY A 60 -18.63 23.29 8.34
N GLN A 61 -17.65 23.92 7.67
CA GLN A 61 -17.57 25.38 7.51
C GLN A 61 -16.71 25.77 6.29
N PRO A 62 -16.97 26.93 5.65
CA PRO A 62 -16.21 27.38 4.50
C PRO A 62 -14.74 27.65 4.84
N LEU A 63 -13.84 27.13 4.01
CA LEU A 63 -12.39 27.38 4.12
C LEU A 63 -11.92 28.53 3.23
N LEU A 64 -12.76 28.96 2.28
CA LEU A 64 -12.51 30.05 1.36
C LEU A 64 -13.69 31.02 1.35
N GLU A 65 -13.37 32.31 1.28
CA GLU A 65 -14.28 33.37 0.85
C GLU A 65 -14.10 33.56 -0.65
N THR A 66 -15.20 33.47 -1.40
CA THR A 66 -15.19 33.68 -2.84
C THR A 66 -15.95 34.96 -3.20
N ARG A 67 -15.43 35.71 -4.17
CA ARG A 67 -16.13 36.80 -4.83
C ARG A 67 -16.52 36.34 -6.22
N ALA A 68 -17.82 36.39 -6.51
CA ALA A 68 -18.36 36.03 -7.82
C ALA A 68 -17.69 36.86 -8.93
N GLY A 69 -17.33 36.19 -10.03
CA GLY A 69 -16.62 36.80 -11.15
C GLY A 69 -17.51 37.72 -11.97
N GLY A 70 -17.17 39.01 -11.99
CA GLY A 70 -17.69 40.00 -12.94
C GLY A 70 -16.56 40.64 -13.76
N LYS A 71 -16.80 41.81 -14.36
CA LYS A 71 -15.82 42.57 -15.17
C LYS A 71 -14.48 42.88 -14.47
N ALA A 72 -14.44 42.83 -13.14
CA ALA A 72 -13.24 43.08 -12.33
C ALA A 72 -12.48 41.79 -11.89
N GLY A 73 -12.92 40.62 -12.35
CA GLY A 73 -12.37 39.32 -11.94
C GLY A 73 -13.01 38.78 -10.67
N GLY A 74 -13.17 37.45 -10.60
CA GLY A 74 -13.50 36.74 -9.36
C GLY A 74 -12.26 36.58 -8.49
N GLY A 75 -12.44 36.36 -7.19
CA GLY A 75 -11.33 36.18 -6.26
C GLY A 75 -11.66 35.13 -5.20
N ALA A 76 -10.62 34.49 -4.67
CA ALA A 76 -10.74 33.54 -3.57
C ALA A 76 -9.66 33.84 -2.52
N ARG A 77 -10.06 33.88 -1.24
CA ARG A 77 -9.16 34.07 -0.11
C ARG A 77 -9.50 33.09 0.99
N LEU A 78 -8.51 32.67 1.78
CA LEU A 78 -8.76 31.80 2.93
C LEU A 78 -9.61 32.52 3.99
N THR A 79 -10.57 31.80 4.56
CA THR A 79 -11.20 32.21 5.82
C THR A 79 -10.20 32.07 6.96
N PRO A 80 -10.45 32.70 8.14
CA PRO A 80 -9.69 32.41 9.35
C PRO A 80 -9.66 30.92 9.70
N THR A 81 -10.74 30.18 9.41
CA THR A 81 -10.79 28.73 9.57
C THR A 81 -9.86 28.03 8.57
N GLY A 82 -9.89 28.40 7.29
CA GLY A 82 -9.00 27.84 6.27
C GLY A 82 -7.52 27.97 6.62
N GLN A 83 -7.12 29.13 7.15
CA GLN A 83 -5.75 29.34 7.64
C GLN A 83 -5.39 28.43 8.81
N ARG A 84 -6.29 28.28 9.80
CA ARG A 84 -6.08 27.37 10.94
C ARG A 84 -6.00 25.91 10.51
N VAL A 85 -6.80 25.48 9.53
CA VAL A 85 -6.77 24.11 8.99
C VAL A 85 -5.41 23.81 8.34
N ILE A 86 -4.91 24.70 7.49
CA ILE A 86 -3.57 24.55 6.87
C ILE A 86 -2.49 24.45 7.96
N ALA A 87 -2.51 25.37 8.93
CA ALA A 87 -1.54 25.38 10.02
C ALA A 87 -1.61 24.12 10.88
N ALA A 88 -2.82 23.61 11.18
CA ALA A 88 -3.01 22.38 11.92
C ALA A 88 -2.48 21.16 11.16
N PHE A 89 -2.70 21.07 9.85
CA PHE A 89 -2.14 20.01 9.00
C PHE A 89 -0.62 20.03 9.01
N ALA A 90 0.00 21.18 8.76
CA ALA A 90 1.46 21.30 8.79
C ALA A 90 2.04 20.93 10.16
N ARG A 91 1.33 21.26 11.24
CA ARG A 91 1.72 20.86 12.60
C ARG A 91 1.61 19.35 12.80
N LEU A 92 0.51 18.72 12.37
CA LEU A 92 0.33 17.27 12.47
C LEU A 92 1.42 16.51 11.69
N GLU A 93 1.74 16.95 10.47
CA GLU A 93 2.80 16.34 9.66
C GLU A 93 4.18 16.47 10.35
N SER A 94 4.50 17.64 10.91
CA SER A 94 5.78 17.84 11.59
C SER A 94 5.91 17.05 12.88
N GLU A 95 4.84 16.93 13.68
CA GLU A 95 4.81 16.09 14.87
C GLU A 95 4.90 14.60 14.51
N MET A 96 4.19 14.15 13.47
CA MET A 96 4.29 12.76 13.01
C MET A 96 5.71 12.43 12.55
N ALA A 97 6.32 13.29 11.73
CA ALA A 97 7.70 13.11 11.29
C ALA A 97 8.69 13.13 12.47
N ARG A 98 8.41 13.91 13.52
CA ARG A 98 9.21 13.93 14.76
C ARG A 98 9.09 12.62 15.54
N LEU A 99 7.88 12.08 15.69
CA LEU A 99 7.64 10.81 16.36
C LEU A 99 8.37 9.67 15.66
N VAL A 100 8.26 9.59 14.33
CA VAL A 100 8.96 8.58 13.52
C VAL A 100 10.47 8.65 13.72
N ARG A 101 11.05 9.86 13.69
CA ARG A 101 12.49 10.07 13.97
C ARG A 101 12.89 9.72 15.40
N ALA A 102 12.01 9.90 16.37
CA ALA A 102 12.30 9.60 17.76
C ALA A 102 12.38 8.09 18.03
N VAL A 103 11.64 7.27 17.27
CA VAL A 103 11.62 5.80 17.41
C VAL A 103 12.69 5.11 16.55
N GLU A 104 13.24 5.80 15.55
CA GLU A 104 14.30 5.28 14.66
C GLU A 104 15.52 4.70 15.41
N PRO A 105 16.07 5.34 16.46
CA PRO A 105 17.21 4.80 17.20
C PRO A 105 16.89 3.49 17.93
N ASP A 106 15.67 3.34 18.46
CA ASP A 106 15.26 2.14 19.22
C ASP A 106 15.12 0.91 18.30
N LEU A 107 14.89 1.14 17.00
CA LEU A 107 14.76 0.10 15.99
C LEU A 107 16.06 -0.13 15.19
N ALA A 108 17.10 0.66 15.43
CA ALA A 108 18.37 0.54 14.72
C ALA A 108 18.97 -0.86 14.92
N GLY A 109 19.38 -1.51 13.82
CA GLY A 109 19.97 -2.85 13.84
C GLY A 109 18.97 -4.01 13.86
N THR A 110 17.67 -3.75 14.00
CA THR A 110 16.63 -4.79 13.98
C THR A 110 16.19 -5.20 12.56
N GLY A 111 16.55 -4.40 11.55
CA GLY A 111 16.02 -4.53 10.19
C GLY A 111 14.57 -4.04 10.03
N ILE A 112 13.94 -3.51 11.09
CA ILE A 112 12.59 -2.95 11.06
C ILE A 112 12.70 -1.43 10.95
N SER A 113 12.18 -0.86 9.85
CA SER A 113 12.00 0.59 9.76
C SER A 113 10.87 1.06 10.67
N PRO A 114 10.95 2.27 11.28
CA PRO A 114 9.83 2.90 11.97
C PRO A 114 8.53 2.91 11.17
N LEU A 115 8.63 3.06 9.84
CA LEU A 115 7.47 3.01 8.94
C LEU A 115 6.85 1.60 8.89
N ASN A 116 7.67 0.54 8.88
CA ASN A 116 7.21 -0.85 8.93
C ASN A 116 6.46 -1.16 10.23
N LEU A 117 6.88 -0.54 11.35
CA LEU A 117 6.19 -0.67 12.62
C LEU A 117 4.78 -0.07 12.53
N MET A 118 4.63 1.12 11.95
CA MET A 118 3.34 1.78 11.79
C MET A 118 2.41 1.05 10.79
N SER A 119 2.91 0.67 9.61
CA SER A 119 2.08 0.00 8.61
C SER A 119 1.68 -1.42 9.03
N GLY A 120 2.51 -2.11 9.85
CA GLY A 120 2.12 -3.35 10.52
C GLY A 120 0.88 -3.22 11.44
N PHE A 121 0.66 -2.05 12.05
CA PHE A 121 -0.52 -1.79 12.88
C PHE A 121 -1.75 -1.32 12.10
N LEU A 122 -1.55 -0.62 10.98
CA LEU A 122 -2.64 0.01 10.22
C LEU A 122 -3.19 -0.89 9.10
N MET A 123 -2.39 -1.81 8.57
CA MET A 123 -2.80 -2.65 7.44
C MET A 123 -3.63 -3.85 7.91
N LYS A 124 -4.94 -3.83 7.63
CA LYS A 124 -5.84 -4.97 7.80
C LYS A 124 -6.25 -5.50 6.44
N THR A 125 -5.88 -6.73 6.11
CA THR A 125 -6.31 -7.39 4.87
C THR A 125 -6.90 -8.76 5.18
N SER A 126 -7.71 -9.29 4.25
CA SER A 126 -8.18 -10.68 4.32
C SER A 126 -7.16 -11.68 3.76
N ALA A 127 -6.05 -11.19 3.18
CA ALA A 127 -4.97 -12.04 2.72
C ALA A 127 -4.20 -12.58 3.95
N ARG A 128 -4.02 -13.90 4.00
CA ARG A 128 -3.26 -14.54 5.08
C ARG A 128 -1.75 -14.37 4.90
N ASN A 129 -1.32 -14.12 3.67
CA ASN A 129 0.07 -13.90 3.34
C ASN A 129 0.28 -12.41 3.09
N ALA A 130 1.08 -11.79 3.95
CA ALA A 130 1.54 -10.42 3.81
C ALA A 130 3.06 -10.43 4.05
N LEU A 131 3.83 -10.34 2.97
CA LEU A 131 5.28 -10.46 3.00
C LEU A 131 5.89 -9.14 2.55
N ARG A 132 6.63 -8.49 3.45
CA ARG A 132 7.41 -7.29 3.10
C ARG A 132 8.65 -7.67 2.32
N GLY A 133 9.00 -6.84 1.34
CA GLY A 133 10.22 -6.95 0.60
C GLY A 133 10.51 -5.73 -0.26
N ALA A 134 11.73 -5.68 -0.78
CA ALA A 134 12.17 -4.62 -1.69
C ALA A 134 11.92 -5.03 -3.14
N ILE A 135 11.39 -4.11 -3.94
CA ILE A 135 11.32 -4.28 -5.39
C ILE A 135 12.75 -4.28 -5.94
N THR A 136 13.12 -5.32 -6.68
CA THR A 136 14.47 -5.47 -7.24
C THR A 136 14.50 -5.24 -8.74
N HIS A 137 13.43 -5.63 -9.43
CA HIS A 137 13.34 -5.54 -10.88
C HIS A 137 11.88 -5.31 -11.32
N ILE A 138 11.71 -4.55 -12.40
CA ILE A 138 10.42 -4.35 -13.07
C ILE A 138 10.63 -4.46 -14.57
N GLU A 139 9.91 -5.36 -15.20
CA GLU A 139 9.79 -5.46 -16.65
C GLU A 139 8.36 -5.08 -17.04
N SER A 140 8.15 -4.26 -18.07
CA SER A 140 6.80 -3.81 -18.42
C SER A 140 6.59 -3.65 -19.92
N ASP A 141 5.38 -3.94 -20.37
CA ASP A 141 4.89 -3.73 -21.74
C ASP A 141 3.69 -2.76 -21.73
N ALA A 142 3.05 -2.48 -22.86
CA ALA A 142 1.98 -1.48 -22.95
C ALA A 142 0.82 -1.67 -21.94
N LEU A 143 0.58 -2.89 -21.44
CA LEU A 143 -0.57 -3.22 -20.61
C LEU A 143 -0.19 -3.70 -19.20
N THR A 144 0.93 -4.40 -19.06
CA THR A 144 1.31 -5.15 -17.88
C THR A 144 2.71 -4.80 -17.40
N ALA A 145 2.96 -5.07 -16.13
CA ALA A 145 4.27 -5.01 -15.51
C ALA A 145 4.49 -6.25 -14.65
N GLU A 146 5.58 -6.96 -14.91
CA GLU A 146 6.11 -8.02 -14.04
C GLU A 146 7.06 -7.37 -13.04
N VAL A 147 6.77 -7.52 -11.75
CA VAL A 147 7.48 -6.89 -10.64
C VAL A 147 8.10 -7.98 -9.77
N SER A 148 9.42 -7.93 -9.60
CA SER A 148 10.17 -8.85 -8.74
C SER A 148 10.39 -8.24 -7.36
N VAL A 149 9.87 -8.87 -6.31
CA VAL A 149 9.98 -8.43 -4.92
C VAL A 149 10.81 -9.42 -4.12
N LYS A 150 11.96 -8.98 -3.60
CA LYS A 150 12.83 -9.78 -2.73
C LYS A 150 12.32 -9.71 -1.29
N VAL A 151 11.74 -10.79 -0.78
CA VAL A 151 11.11 -10.87 0.56
C VAL A 151 12.03 -11.49 1.62
N SER A 152 13.07 -12.20 1.19
CA SER A 152 14.20 -12.68 2.01
C SER A 152 15.43 -12.86 1.11
N ASP A 153 16.55 -13.32 1.65
CA ASP A 153 17.78 -13.50 0.86
C ASP A 153 17.64 -14.49 -0.29
N ASP A 154 16.89 -15.56 -0.06
CA ASP A 154 16.71 -16.66 -1.02
C ASP A 154 15.35 -16.65 -1.72
N THR A 155 14.44 -15.73 -1.36
CA THR A 155 13.07 -15.73 -1.84
C THR A 155 12.72 -14.43 -2.57
N VAL A 156 12.42 -14.58 -3.86
CA VAL A 156 11.85 -13.53 -4.72
C VAL A 156 10.45 -13.95 -5.13
N ILE A 157 9.49 -13.03 -5.00
CA ILE A 157 8.11 -13.20 -5.45
C ILE A 157 7.86 -12.28 -6.63
N ILE A 158 7.33 -12.86 -7.70
CA ILE A 158 6.93 -12.21 -8.92
C ILE A 158 5.44 -11.86 -8.84
N ALA A 159 5.12 -10.59 -9.05
CA ALA A 159 3.76 -10.10 -9.18
C ALA A 159 3.53 -9.58 -10.60
N LEU A 160 2.37 -9.89 -11.17
CA LEU A 160 1.93 -9.33 -12.45
C LEU A 160 0.83 -8.30 -12.19
N VAL A 161 1.13 -7.04 -12.45
CA VAL A 161 0.22 -5.91 -12.24
C VAL A 161 -0.04 -5.16 -13.55
N THR A 162 -1.03 -4.27 -13.58
CA THR A 162 -1.23 -3.40 -14.76
C THR A 162 -0.17 -2.30 -14.79
N ARG A 163 0.16 -1.81 -15.99
CA ARG A 163 1.06 -0.65 -16.14
C ARG A 163 0.50 0.59 -15.41
N GLU A 164 -0.81 0.76 -15.42
CA GLU A 164 -1.51 1.83 -14.69
C GLU A 164 -1.25 1.71 -13.18
N SER A 165 -1.50 0.54 -12.57
CA SER A 165 -1.21 0.32 -11.14
C SER A 165 0.26 0.48 -10.80
N MET A 166 1.18 0.04 -11.66
CA MET A 166 2.63 0.28 -11.46
C MET A 166 2.93 1.78 -11.39
N THR A 167 2.31 2.58 -12.26
CA THR A 167 2.50 4.03 -12.33
C THR A 167 1.86 4.74 -11.14
N ASP A 168 0.59 4.43 -10.85
CA ASP A 168 -0.19 5.04 -9.76
C ASP A 168 0.41 4.74 -8.39
N LEU A 169 0.91 3.51 -8.21
CA LEU A 169 1.61 3.11 -7.00
C LEU A 169 3.06 3.58 -6.98
N GLY A 170 3.59 4.15 -8.07
CA GLY A 170 4.98 4.60 -8.18
C GLY A 170 5.98 3.47 -7.90
N LEU A 171 5.72 2.27 -8.41
CA LEU A 171 6.61 1.12 -8.21
C LEU A 171 7.94 1.37 -8.93
N CYS A 172 9.05 1.22 -8.20
CA CYS A 172 10.39 1.34 -8.75
C CYS A 172 11.38 0.44 -7.99
N PRO A 173 12.49 0.00 -8.63
CA PRO A 173 13.54 -0.72 -7.94
C PRO A 173 14.07 0.03 -6.71
N GLY A 174 14.28 -0.70 -5.62
CA GLY A 174 14.68 -0.18 -4.31
C GLY A 174 13.52 0.24 -3.40
N ARG A 175 12.29 0.34 -3.92
CA ARG A 175 11.12 0.67 -3.10
C ARG A 175 10.63 -0.53 -2.31
N GLU A 176 10.27 -0.31 -1.06
CA GLU A 176 9.61 -1.32 -0.21
C GLU A 176 8.15 -1.53 -0.66
N ALA A 177 7.72 -2.78 -0.67
CA ALA A 177 6.35 -3.19 -0.97
C ALA A 177 5.91 -4.36 -0.07
N VAL A 178 4.60 -4.50 0.10
CA VAL A 178 3.97 -5.65 0.73
C VAL A 178 3.35 -6.53 -0.36
N VAL A 179 3.83 -7.76 -0.44
CA VAL A 179 3.25 -8.82 -1.25
C VAL A 179 2.08 -9.42 -0.50
N LEU A 180 0.88 -9.31 -1.07
CA LEU A 180 -0.34 -9.88 -0.55
C LEU A 180 -0.78 -11.08 -1.40
N VAL A 181 -0.95 -12.24 -0.77
CA VAL A 181 -1.47 -13.44 -1.43
C VAL A 181 -2.58 -14.05 -0.58
N LYS A 182 -3.74 -14.31 -1.19
CA LYS A 182 -4.82 -15.01 -0.49
C LYS A 182 -4.44 -16.49 -0.35
N ALA A 183 -4.60 -17.07 0.84
CA ALA A 183 -4.33 -18.49 1.08
C ALA A 183 -4.90 -19.49 0.05
N PRO A 184 -6.15 -19.36 -0.46
CA PRO A 184 -6.68 -20.28 -1.46
C PRO A 184 -6.05 -20.14 -2.86
N PHE A 185 -5.20 -19.14 -3.10
CA PHE A 185 -4.43 -19.02 -4.34
C PHE A 185 -3.05 -19.68 -4.26
N VAL A 186 -2.68 -20.21 -3.10
CA VAL A 186 -1.44 -20.95 -2.90
C VAL A 186 -1.71 -22.43 -3.10
N VAL A 187 -1.05 -23.03 -4.09
CA VAL A 187 -1.08 -24.48 -4.34
C VAL A 187 0.15 -25.13 -3.72
N ILE A 188 -0.02 -26.26 -3.04
CA ILE A 188 1.09 -27.00 -2.43
C ILE A 188 1.46 -28.20 -3.31
N ALA A 189 2.73 -28.33 -3.65
CA ALA A 189 3.31 -29.50 -4.30
C ALA A 189 4.30 -30.19 -3.35
N PRO A 190 4.07 -31.44 -2.93
CA PRO A 190 4.97 -32.14 -2.02
C PRO A 190 6.29 -32.53 -2.70
N GLY A 191 7.35 -32.67 -1.90
CA GLY A 191 8.65 -33.19 -2.33
C GLY A 191 9.77 -32.16 -2.39
N ASP A 192 10.97 -32.63 -2.73
CA ASP A 192 12.21 -31.85 -2.75
C ASP A 192 12.57 -31.28 -4.12
N THR A 193 11.95 -31.78 -5.18
CA THR A 193 12.20 -31.33 -6.55
C THR A 193 11.12 -30.39 -7.03
N PRO A 194 11.46 -29.22 -7.60
CA PRO A 194 10.47 -28.27 -8.09
C PRO A 194 9.65 -28.90 -9.23
N PRO A 195 8.31 -28.79 -9.20
CA PRO A 195 7.47 -29.31 -10.26
C PRO A 195 7.66 -28.51 -11.55
N ARG A 196 7.49 -29.16 -12.71
CA ARG A 196 7.46 -28.49 -14.01
C ARG A 196 6.09 -27.86 -14.24
N VAL A 197 5.98 -26.56 -14.02
CA VAL A 197 4.74 -25.77 -14.17
C VAL A 197 5.03 -24.44 -14.84
N SER A 198 3.99 -23.80 -15.40
CA SER A 198 4.06 -22.44 -15.95
C SER A 198 4.03 -21.34 -14.88
N VAL A 199 3.69 -21.70 -13.64
CA VAL A 199 3.58 -20.77 -12.52
C VAL A 199 4.95 -20.17 -12.21
N ARG A 200 5.01 -18.83 -12.16
CA ARG A 200 6.26 -18.08 -11.98
C ARG A 200 6.81 -18.17 -10.57
N ASN A 201 5.94 -18.23 -9.56
CA ASN A 201 6.35 -18.39 -8.16
C ASN A 201 6.35 -19.86 -7.79
N CYS A 202 7.54 -20.44 -7.64
CA CYS A 202 7.74 -21.78 -7.12
C CYS A 202 8.66 -21.69 -5.88
N LEU A 203 8.04 -21.53 -4.71
CA LEU A 203 8.72 -21.19 -3.48
C LEU A 203 8.99 -22.46 -2.69
N ARG A 204 10.26 -22.83 -2.51
CA ARG A 204 10.65 -24.00 -1.71
C ARG A 204 10.42 -23.72 -0.23
N GLY A 205 10.01 -24.75 0.50
CA GLY A 205 9.99 -24.69 1.95
C GLY A 205 9.78 -26.05 2.62
N THR A 206 9.58 -26.00 3.93
CA THR A 206 9.24 -27.16 4.76
C THR A 206 7.88 -26.92 5.40
N ILE A 207 7.01 -27.92 5.41
CA ILE A 207 5.69 -27.80 6.02
C ILE A 207 5.90 -27.61 7.53
N ALA A 208 5.56 -26.44 8.05
CA ALA A 208 5.70 -26.13 9.47
C ALA A 208 4.53 -26.73 10.27
N ARG A 209 3.30 -26.58 9.74
CA ARG A 209 2.10 -27.16 10.34
C ARG A 209 1.01 -27.40 9.30
N VAL A 210 0.12 -28.32 9.64
CA VAL A 210 -1.11 -28.63 8.90
C VAL A 210 -2.27 -28.67 9.90
N GLU A 211 -3.28 -27.86 9.65
CA GLU A 211 -4.52 -27.80 10.45
C GLU A 211 -5.68 -28.25 9.59
N THR A 212 -6.20 -29.44 9.85
CA THR A 212 -7.25 -30.06 9.03
C THR A 212 -8.61 -29.96 9.72
N GLY A 213 -9.59 -29.39 9.02
CA GLY A 213 -11.00 -29.44 9.39
C GLY A 213 -11.78 -30.46 8.55
N ALA A 214 -13.12 -30.43 8.62
CA ALA A 214 -13.96 -31.43 7.93
C ALA A 214 -13.92 -31.34 6.39
N ILE A 215 -13.68 -30.15 5.84
CA ILE A 215 -13.70 -29.90 4.38
C ILE A 215 -12.42 -29.20 3.93
N GLN A 216 -11.95 -28.22 4.72
CA GLN A 216 -10.76 -27.44 4.42
C GLN A 216 -9.63 -27.79 5.37
N ALA A 217 -8.41 -27.53 4.90
CA ALA A 217 -7.22 -27.55 5.70
C ALA A 217 -6.39 -26.28 5.44
N GLU A 218 -5.70 -25.82 6.47
CA GLU A 218 -4.65 -24.81 6.36
C GLU A 218 -3.29 -25.51 6.41
N VAL A 219 -2.44 -25.23 5.43
CA VAL A 219 -1.06 -25.72 5.37
C VAL A 219 -0.16 -24.51 5.44
N VAL A 220 0.77 -24.49 6.41
CA VAL A 220 1.74 -23.41 6.55
C VAL A 220 3.12 -23.92 6.21
N LEU A 221 3.73 -23.30 5.20
CA LEU A 221 5.07 -23.59 4.72
C LEU A 221 6.05 -22.59 5.32
N ASP A 222 7.12 -23.07 5.94
CA ASP A 222 8.28 -22.27 6.31
C ASP A 222 9.21 -22.16 5.10
N MET A 223 9.46 -20.93 4.65
CA MET A 223 10.32 -20.60 3.51
C MET A 223 11.73 -20.20 3.94
N GLY A 224 12.05 -20.29 5.24
CA GLY A 224 13.29 -19.79 5.82
C GLY A 224 13.28 -18.29 6.10
N GLY A 225 14.31 -17.81 6.79
CA GLY A 225 14.45 -16.39 7.15
C GLY A 225 13.31 -15.85 8.02
N GLY A 226 12.64 -16.72 8.78
CA GLY A 226 11.47 -16.37 9.60
C GLY A 226 10.20 -16.03 8.79
N LYS A 227 10.15 -16.36 7.49
CA LYS A 227 8.99 -16.11 6.63
C LYS A 227 8.21 -17.40 6.41
N THR A 228 6.89 -17.30 6.52
CA THR A 228 5.97 -18.40 6.27
C THR A 228 4.93 -18.05 5.22
N LEU A 229 4.41 -19.05 4.52
CA LEU A 229 3.31 -18.91 3.58
C LEU A 229 2.20 -19.89 3.92
N ALA A 230 0.99 -19.38 4.14
CA ALA A 230 -0.21 -20.15 4.41
C ALA A 230 -0.99 -20.43 3.13
N ALA A 231 -1.38 -21.69 2.94
CA ALA A 231 -2.26 -22.17 1.89
C ALA A 231 -3.56 -22.69 2.51
N SER A 232 -4.69 -22.43 1.85
CA SER A 232 -5.98 -22.99 2.21
C SER A 232 -6.41 -23.95 1.11
N ILE A 233 -6.39 -25.25 1.42
CA ILE A 233 -6.70 -26.34 0.48
C ILE A 233 -7.78 -27.24 1.06
N THR A 234 -8.18 -28.29 0.34
CA THR A 234 -9.15 -29.26 0.88
C THR A 234 -8.48 -30.24 1.84
N ALA A 235 -9.20 -30.71 2.85
CA ALA A 235 -8.75 -31.78 3.75
C ALA A 235 -8.36 -33.04 2.95
N ARG A 236 -9.15 -33.38 1.93
CA ARG A 236 -8.85 -34.47 0.99
C ARG A 236 -7.51 -34.28 0.26
N SER A 237 -7.14 -33.04 -0.08
CA SER A 237 -5.85 -32.76 -0.73
C SER A 237 -4.68 -32.99 0.21
N VAL A 238 -4.81 -32.66 1.50
CA VAL A 238 -3.79 -32.97 2.52
C VAL A 238 -3.54 -34.47 2.59
N GLU A 239 -4.60 -35.25 2.71
CA GLU A 239 -4.54 -36.71 2.78
C GLU A 239 -3.96 -37.31 1.49
N ALA A 240 -4.48 -36.92 0.33
CA ALA A 240 -4.06 -37.46 -0.96
C ALA A 240 -2.60 -37.14 -1.31
N LEU A 241 -2.07 -36.00 -0.86
CA LEU A 241 -0.70 -35.57 -1.10
C LEU A 241 0.25 -35.95 0.05
N GLY A 242 -0.25 -36.57 1.13
CA GLY A 242 0.55 -36.97 2.29
C GLY A 242 1.26 -35.80 2.99
N LEU A 243 0.60 -34.63 3.04
CA LEU A 243 1.16 -33.40 3.60
C LEU A 243 1.22 -33.49 5.13
N GLU A 244 2.42 -33.39 5.68
CA GLU A 244 2.68 -33.50 7.11
C GLU A 244 3.79 -32.52 7.53
N ALA A 245 3.77 -32.09 8.79
CA ALA A 245 4.81 -31.23 9.33
C ALA A 245 6.20 -31.88 9.21
N GLY A 246 7.21 -31.06 8.89
CA GLY A 246 8.59 -31.48 8.66
C GLY A 246 8.88 -31.98 7.23
N LYS A 247 7.86 -32.25 6.40
CA LYS A 247 8.10 -32.68 5.01
C LYS A 247 8.42 -31.48 4.09
N PRO A 248 9.31 -31.67 3.10
CA PRO A 248 9.59 -30.65 2.09
C PRO A 248 8.42 -30.50 1.11
N ALA A 249 8.18 -29.26 0.69
CA ALA A 249 7.18 -28.94 -0.31
C ALA A 249 7.50 -27.61 -1.03
N PHE A 250 6.77 -27.36 -2.11
CA PHE A 250 6.78 -26.10 -2.84
C PHE A 250 5.41 -25.44 -2.74
N ALA A 251 5.40 -24.14 -2.48
CA ALA A 251 4.24 -23.29 -2.67
C ALA A 251 4.27 -22.67 -4.07
N LEU A 252 3.21 -22.90 -4.84
CA LEU A 252 3.02 -22.37 -6.18
C LEU A 252 1.97 -21.25 -6.13
N VAL A 253 2.31 -20.08 -6.66
CA VAL A 253 1.40 -18.92 -6.72
C VAL A 253 1.48 -18.30 -8.10
N ASP A 254 0.34 -18.19 -8.80
CA ASP A 254 0.30 -17.44 -10.05
C ASP A 254 0.66 -15.97 -9.79
N ALA A 255 1.54 -15.39 -10.61
CA ALA A 255 1.94 -14.00 -10.47
C ALA A 255 0.75 -13.03 -10.55
N ALA A 256 -0.31 -13.39 -11.28
CA ALA A 256 -1.55 -12.61 -11.36
C ALA A 256 -2.41 -12.68 -10.08
N HIS A 257 -2.13 -13.61 -9.17
CA HIS A 257 -2.78 -13.71 -7.86
C HIS A 257 -2.02 -12.99 -6.75
N VAL A 258 -0.92 -12.32 -7.08
CA VAL A 258 -0.12 -11.52 -6.15
C VAL A 258 -0.53 -10.06 -6.27
N ILE A 259 -0.97 -9.48 -5.16
CA ILE A 259 -1.27 -8.04 -5.07
C ILE A 259 -0.08 -7.34 -4.41
N LEU A 260 0.31 -6.19 -4.96
CA LEU A 260 1.30 -5.32 -4.34
C LEU A 260 0.59 -4.18 -3.61
N ALA A 261 1.01 -3.91 -2.39
CA ALA A 261 0.67 -2.72 -1.65
C ALA A 261 1.93 -1.94 -1.30
N ILE A 262 1.82 -0.62 -1.29
CA ILE A 262 2.84 0.31 -0.82
C ILE A 262 2.33 0.97 0.47
N ASP A 263 3.26 1.42 1.31
CA ASP A 263 2.95 2.29 2.45
C ASP A 263 2.69 3.74 1.98
#